data_AF-U1R9Q5-F1
#
_entry.id   AF-U1R9Q5-F1
#
_cell.length_a   1.000
_cell.length_b   1.000
_cell.length_c   1.000
_cell.angle_alpha   90.00
_cell.angle_beta   90.00
_cell.angle_gamma   90.00
#
_symmetry.space_group_name_H-M   'P 1'
#
loop_
_entity.id
_entity.type
_entity.pdbx_description
1 polymer ?
#
loop_
_entity_poly.entity_id
_entity_poly.type
_entity_poly.pdbx_seq_one_letter_code
_entity_poly.pdbx_strand_id
1 'polypeptide(L)'
;MTNNPLNLDESPEWAGLWWLPEEPDKRVPSTLRYDGEGHVMLPIIGAFEDRITSSPAPSLTLYHEGTRMWDVIHGVAEQREITLLGCVPTKGKRSIFSRVKGPDTQTITAMIAIIGAHISGEDDAAFATAEVSIEDLWLWAASPVFEAFLNTSKGKIDGSWALSSKPVEEQLVTVDGTEYSLAHTQILPFFAQCKSGS
;
A
#
# COMPACT_ATOMS: atom_id res chain seq x y z
N MET A 1 -0.35 20.98 -4.12
CA MET A 1 -1.03 19.95 -3.31
C MET A 1 0.03 19.38 -2.40
N THR A 2 -0.22 19.35 -1.10
CA THR A 2 0.70 18.78 -0.13
C THR A 2 0.72 17.27 -0.34
N ASN A 3 1.76 16.77 -1.02
CA ASN A 3 2.12 15.36 -1.07
C ASN A 3 2.56 14.95 0.34
N ASN A 4 1.59 14.74 1.23
CA ASN A 4 1.87 14.08 2.48
C ASN A 4 2.10 12.59 2.13
N PRO A 5 3.25 12.01 2.50
CA PRO A 5 3.48 10.59 2.28
C PRO A 5 2.36 9.78 2.93
N LEU A 6 2.05 8.62 2.33
CA LEU A 6 1.20 7.63 2.99
C LEU A 6 2.05 7.08 4.14
N ASN A 7 1.69 7.39 5.39
CA ASN A 7 2.35 6.83 6.57
C ASN A 7 1.91 5.37 6.71
N LEU A 8 2.69 4.44 6.14
CA LEU A 8 2.37 3.01 6.10
C LEU A 8 2.90 2.27 7.35
N ASP A 9 3.56 2.96 8.25
CA ASP A 9 3.87 2.51 9.61
C ASP A 9 2.64 2.56 10.55
N GLU A 10 1.60 3.28 10.13
CA GLU A 10 0.32 3.38 10.84
C GLU A 10 -0.76 2.49 10.23
N SER A 11 -1.96 2.52 10.83
CA SER A 11 -3.15 1.84 10.31
C SER A 11 -4.14 2.84 9.67
N PRO A 12 -3.82 3.44 8.51
CA PRO A 12 -4.66 4.44 7.87
C PRO A 12 -6.00 3.84 7.39
N GLU A 13 -7.03 4.67 7.44
CA GLU A 13 -8.38 4.35 7.00
C GLU A 13 -8.85 5.36 5.94
N TRP A 14 -9.31 4.88 4.78
CA TRP A 14 -9.83 5.71 3.69
C TRP A 14 -11.32 5.49 3.50
N ALA A 15 -12.13 6.39 4.05
CA ALA A 15 -13.58 6.40 3.87
C ALA A 15 -13.93 6.89 2.45
N GLY A 16 -14.67 6.07 1.70
CA GLY A 16 -14.91 6.32 0.30
C GLY A 16 -16.09 5.57 -0.30
N LEU A 17 -16.21 5.70 -1.62
CA LEU A 17 -17.16 4.97 -2.45
C LEU A 17 -16.41 3.95 -3.31
N TRP A 18 -16.96 2.75 -3.43
CA TRP A 18 -16.31 1.60 -4.09
C TRP A 18 -17.25 0.93 -5.08
N TRP A 19 -16.76 0.47 -6.22
CA TRP A 19 -17.55 -0.16 -7.27
C TRP A 19 -16.71 -1.12 -8.12
N LEU A 20 -17.38 -1.99 -8.86
CA LEU A 20 -16.75 -2.84 -9.87
C LEU A 20 -16.62 -2.06 -11.19
N PRO A 21 -15.51 -2.19 -11.92
CA PRO A 21 -15.31 -1.47 -13.18
C PRO A 21 -16.45 -1.67 -14.20
N GLU A 22 -17.10 -2.83 -14.20
CA GLU A 22 -18.22 -3.15 -15.09
C GLU A 22 -19.54 -2.49 -14.68
N GLU A 23 -19.64 -2.02 -13.43
CA GLU A 23 -20.85 -1.43 -12.85
C GLU A 23 -20.55 -0.09 -12.14
N PRO A 24 -20.03 0.94 -12.83
CA PRO A 24 -19.53 2.18 -12.23
C PRO A 24 -20.60 3.05 -11.54
N ASP A 25 -21.88 2.81 -11.85
CA ASP A 25 -23.02 3.48 -11.23
C ASP A 25 -23.40 2.85 -9.89
N LYS A 26 -22.98 1.60 -9.61
CA LYS A 26 -23.30 0.87 -8.38
C LYS A 26 -22.24 1.10 -7.31
N ARG A 27 -22.15 2.35 -6.84
CA ARG A 27 -21.17 2.76 -5.83
C ARG A 27 -21.64 2.46 -4.42
N VAL A 28 -20.74 1.93 -3.61
CA VAL A 28 -21.03 1.46 -2.25
C VAL A 28 -20.16 2.21 -1.25
N PRO A 29 -20.74 2.81 -0.20
CA PRO A 29 -19.95 3.44 0.85
C PRO A 29 -19.25 2.39 1.72
N SER A 30 -17.94 2.56 1.91
CA SER A 30 -17.13 1.75 2.82
C SER A 30 -15.81 2.45 3.16
N THR A 31 -15.13 1.97 4.19
CA THR A 31 -13.81 2.43 4.62
C THR A 31 -12.77 1.37 4.33
N LEU A 32 -11.85 1.66 3.40
CA LEU A 32 -10.66 0.83 3.18
C LEU A 32 -9.73 0.98 4.37
N ARG A 33 -9.15 -0.13 4.80
CA ARG A 33 -8.24 -0.17 5.95
C ARG A 33 -6.93 -0.80 5.53
N TYR A 34 -5.84 -0.18 5.93
CA TYR A 34 -4.53 -0.80 5.97
C TYR A 34 -4.13 -0.97 7.43
N ASP A 35 -3.58 -2.12 7.80
CA ASP A 35 -3.30 -2.42 9.21
C ASP A 35 -1.87 -2.05 9.66
N GLY A 36 -1.01 -1.62 8.75
CA GLY A 36 0.41 -1.35 9.02
C GLY A 36 1.30 -2.60 8.89
N GLU A 37 0.71 -3.78 8.66
CA GLU A 37 1.43 -5.07 8.56
C GLU A 37 1.35 -5.68 7.15
N GLY A 38 0.82 -4.94 6.18
CA GLY A 38 0.69 -5.41 4.79
C GLY A 38 -0.73 -5.81 4.39
N HIS A 39 -1.72 -5.79 5.28
CA HIS A 39 -3.07 -6.23 4.94
C HIS A 39 -3.97 -5.06 4.56
N VAL A 40 -4.53 -5.13 3.34
CA VAL A 40 -5.53 -4.20 2.83
C VAL A 40 -6.92 -4.83 2.91
N MET A 41 -7.83 -4.20 3.64
CA MET A 41 -9.16 -4.73 3.94
C MET A 41 -10.27 -3.74 3.61
N LEU A 42 -11.28 -4.21 2.89
CA LEU A 42 -12.48 -3.45 2.52
C LEU A 42 -13.75 -4.16 3.03
N PRO A 43 -14.35 -3.70 4.15
CA PRO A 43 -15.62 -4.23 4.65
C PRO A 43 -16.79 -3.73 3.82
N ILE A 44 -17.51 -4.60 3.10
CA ILE A 44 -18.66 -4.24 2.27
C ILE A 44 -19.95 -4.79 2.86
N ILE A 45 -21.04 -4.03 2.69
CA ILE A 45 -22.39 -4.43 3.05
C ILE A 45 -23.26 -4.55 1.80
N GLY A 46 -23.74 -5.75 1.51
CA GLY A 46 -24.90 -6.02 0.64
C GLY A 46 -24.75 -5.83 -0.88
N ALA A 47 -23.58 -5.47 -1.40
CA ALA A 47 -23.48 -5.02 -2.81
C ALA A 47 -22.59 -5.88 -3.73
N PHE A 48 -21.60 -6.58 -3.20
CA PHE A 48 -20.65 -7.35 -4.00
C PHE A 48 -21.02 -8.83 -3.90
N GLU A 49 -21.81 -9.33 -4.85
CA GLU A 49 -22.26 -10.72 -4.87
C GLU A 49 -21.08 -11.66 -5.14
N ASP A 50 -20.68 -12.37 -4.09
CA ASP A 50 -19.56 -13.30 -4.08
C ASP A 50 -19.97 -14.71 -4.55
N ARG A 51 -21.26 -15.00 -4.72
CA ARG A 51 -21.71 -16.31 -5.21
C ARG A 51 -21.63 -16.40 -6.72
N ILE A 52 -21.11 -17.52 -7.19
CA ILE A 52 -21.20 -17.89 -8.60
C ILE A 52 -22.63 -18.40 -8.84
N THR A 53 -23.41 -17.65 -9.62
CA THR A 53 -24.78 -18.03 -9.96
C THR A 53 -24.99 -18.15 -11.47
N SER A 54 -25.89 -19.04 -11.87
CA SER A 54 -26.36 -19.12 -13.25
C SER A 54 -27.88 -19.15 -13.27
N SER A 55 -28.49 -18.48 -14.24
CA SER A 55 -29.94 -18.53 -14.46
C SER A 55 -30.27 -19.26 -15.77
N PRO A 56 -30.33 -20.61 -15.75
CA PRO A 56 -30.59 -21.39 -16.96
C PRO A 56 -32.04 -21.27 -17.45
N ALA A 57 -32.95 -20.76 -16.61
CA ALA A 57 -34.34 -20.47 -16.98
C ALA A 57 -34.83 -19.26 -16.16
N PRO A 58 -35.80 -18.48 -16.69
CA PRO A 58 -36.45 -17.42 -15.92
C PRO A 58 -36.98 -17.99 -14.60
N SER A 59 -36.71 -17.32 -13.49
CA SER A 59 -37.06 -17.72 -12.10
C SER A 59 -36.27 -18.89 -11.48
N LEU A 60 -35.27 -19.45 -12.15
CA LEU A 60 -34.34 -20.41 -11.56
C LEU A 60 -32.94 -19.79 -11.46
N THR A 61 -32.43 -19.66 -10.23
CA THR A 61 -31.03 -19.29 -9.95
C THR A 61 -30.34 -20.49 -9.32
N LEU A 62 -29.38 -21.06 -10.02
CA LEU A 62 -28.49 -22.08 -9.47
C LEU A 62 -27.30 -21.40 -8.80
N TYR A 63 -26.87 -21.94 -7.67
CA TYR A 63 -25.66 -21.52 -6.95
C TYR A 63 -24.59 -22.60 -7.14
N HIS A 64 -23.41 -22.19 -7.59
CA HIS A 64 -22.28 -23.08 -7.82
C HIS A 64 -21.33 -23.08 -6.62
N GLU A 65 -20.49 -24.12 -6.54
CA GLU A 65 -19.42 -24.19 -5.56
C GLU A 65 -18.28 -23.22 -5.95
N GLY A 66 -17.74 -22.51 -4.97
CA GLY A 66 -16.71 -21.48 -5.16
C GLY A 66 -17.20 -20.07 -4.84
N THR A 67 -16.23 -19.17 -4.64
CA THR A 67 -16.49 -17.75 -4.36
C THR A 67 -15.88 -16.91 -5.47
N ARG A 68 -16.67 -15.96 -5.99
CA ARG A 68 -16.22 -14.99 -6.99
C ARG A 68 -15.11 -14.14 -6.36
N MET A 69 -13.97 -14.12 -7.04
CA MET A 69 -12.88 -13.17 -6.80
C MET A 69 -13.08 -11.99 -7.75
N TRP A 70 -12.49 -10.85 -7.41
CA TRP A 70 -12.49 -9.69 -8.28
C TRP A 70 -11.05 -9.30 -8.56
N ASP A 71 -10.68 -9.27 -9.84
CA ASP A 71 -9.34 -8.87 -10.23
C ASP A 71 -9.11 -7.38 -9.94
N VAL A 72 -10.17 -6.56 -10.05
CA VAL A 72 -10.13 -5.11 -9.85
C VAL A 72 -11.38 -4.62 -9.12
N ILE A 73 -11.17 -3.74 -8.12
CA ILE A 73 -12.22 -2.91 -7.52
C ILE A 73 -11.74 -1.47 -7.58
N HIS A 74 -12.59 -0.56 -8.07
CA HIS A 74 -12.31 0.87 -8.07
C HIS A 74 -12.95 1.54 -6.86
N GLY A 75 -12.34 2.62 -6.41
CA GLY A 75 -12.93 3.49 -5.40
C GLY A 75 -12.41 4.91 -5.47
N VAL A 76 -13.10 5.80 -4.76
CA VAL A 76 -12.65 7.17 -4.53
C VAL A 76 -12.78 7.46 -3.04
N ALA A 77 -11.67 7.88 -2.43
CA ALA A 77 -11.60 8.32 -1.05
C ALA A 77 -10.68 9.53 -0.95
N GLU A 78 -11.02 10.49 -0.08
CA GLU A 78 -10.21 11.71 0.12
C GLU A 78 -9.83 12.46 -1.17
N GLN A 79 -10.74 12.48 -2.16
CA GLN A 79 -10.52 13.07 -3.49
C GLN A 79 -9.43 12.40 -4.33
N ARG A 80 -9.02 11.17 -3.98
CA ARG A 80 -8.09 10.35 -4.74
C ARG A 80 -8.81 9.14 -5.31
N GLU A 81 -8.51 8.83 -6.56
CA GLU A 81 -8.87 7.56 -7.18
C GLU A 81 -8.06 6.44 -6.52
N ILE A 82 -8.68 5.30 -6.29
CA ILE A 82 -8.04 4.13 -5.69
C ILE A 82 -8.39 2.90 -6.51
N THR A 83 -7.41 2.06 -6.82
CA THR A 83 -7.61 0.73 -7.38
C THR A 83 -7.16 -0.34 -6.40
N LEU A 84 -7.99 -1.36 -6.20
CA LEU A 84 -7.64 -2.57 -5.46
C LEU A 84 -7.49 -3.72 -6.45
N LEU A 85 -6.40 -4.47 -6.34
CA LEU A 85 -6.10 -5.64 -7.19
C LEU A 85 -6.04 -6.92 -6.38
N GLY A 86 -6.36 -8.05 -7.03
CA GLY A 86 -6.31 -9.38 -6.41
C GLY A 86 -7.26 -9.49 -5.21
N CYS A 87 -8.52 -9.10 -5.39
CA CYS A 87 -9.50 -8.97 -4.31
C CYS A 87 -10.19 -10.31 -4.01
N VAL A 88 -9.99 -10.79 -2.78
CA VAL A 88 -10.53 -12.07 -2.30
C VAL A 88 -11.46 -11.84 -1.11
N PRO A 89 -12.70 -12.36 -1.12
CA PRO A 89 -13.58 -12.31 0.05
C PRO A 89 -13.09 -13.29 1.14
N THR A 90 -12.85 -12.77 2.35
CA THR A 90 -12.23 -13.54 3.45
C THR A 90 -13.15 -13.81 4.64
N LYS A 91 -14.15 -12.96 4.89
CA LYS A 91 -15.12 -13.14 5.98
C LYS A 91 -16.51 -12.69 5.55
N GLY A 92 -17.50 -13.58 5.53
CA GLY A 92 -18.90 -13.24 5.25
C GLY A 92 -19.81 -13.61 6.43
N LYS A 93 -20.58 -12.67 6.96
CA LYS A 93 -21.69 -12.97 7.87
C LYS A 93 -22.99 -12.78 7.11
N ARG A 94 -23.66 -13.90 6.84
CA ARG A 94 -24.94 -13.90 6.16
C ARG A 94 -26.08 -14.05 7.15
N SER A 95 -27.13 -13.27 6.93
CA SER A 95 -28.36 -13.32 7.71
C SER A 95 -29.26 -14.49 7.24
N ILE A 96 -28.77 -15.73 7.28
CA ILE A 96 -29.50 -16.90 6.75
C ILE A 96 -30.66 -17.34 7.70
N PHE A 97 -30.55 -17.06 9.00
CA PHE A 97 -31.50 -17.52 10.03
C PHE A 97 -32.06 -16.40 10.93
N SER A 98 -31.88 -15.15 10.55
CA SER A 98 -32.40 -14.02 11.31
C SER A 98 -33.89 -13.82 11.02
N ARG A 99 -34.67 -13.46 12.06
CA ARG A 99 -36.09 -13.08 11.94
C ARG A 99 -36.32 -11.87 11.03
N VAL A 100 -35.28 -11.06 10.83
CA VAL A 100 -35.25 -9.93 9.88
C VAL A 100 -34.08 -10.17 8.93
N LYS A 101 -34.32 -10.20 7.62
CA LYS A 101 -33.23 -10.36 6.63
C LYS A 101 -32.33 -9.12 6.69
N GLY A 102 -31.22 -9.23 7.43
CA GLY A 102 -30.19 -8.20 7.52
C GLY A 102 -29.36 -8.19 6.24
N PRO A 103 -28.73 -7.06 5.89
CA PRO A 103 -27.82 -7.02 4.76
C PRO A 103 -26.62 -7.93 5.05
N ASP A 104 -26.21 -8.71 4.04
CA ASP A 104 -25.03 -9.56 4.16
C ASP A 104 -23.79 -8.67 4.29
N THR A 105 -22.96 -8.95 5.28
CA THR A 105 -21.69 -8.24 5.48
C THR A 105 -20.56 -9.14 5.02
N GLN A 106 -19.60 -8.55 4.32
CA GLN A 106 -18.39 -9.26 3.95
C GLN A 106 -17.16 -8.38 4.08
N THR A 107 -15.99 -9.02 4.17
CA THR A 107 -14.70 -8.34 4.10
C THR A 107 -13.96 -8.88 2.90
N ILE A 108 -13.53 -7.96 2.06
CA ILE A 108 -12.67 -8.23 0.90
C ILE A 108 -11.24 -7.87 1.32
N THR A 109 -10.30 -8.77 1.08
CA THR A 109 -8.87 -8.51 1.23
C THR A 109 -8.29 -8.28 -0.17
N ALA A 110 -7.54 -7.19 -0.34
CA ALA A 110 -6.85 -6.89 -1.59
C ALA A 110 -5.36 -7.20 -1.44
N MET A 111 -4.73 -7.66 -2.52
CA MET A 111 -3.29 -7.90 -2.55
C MET A 111 -2.51 -6.60 -2.76
N ILE A 112 -3.05 -5.69 -3.60
CA ILE A 112 -2.42 -4.41 -3.93
C ILE A 112 -3.47 -3.31 -3.85
N ALA A 113 -3.09 -2.17 -3.26
CA ALA A 113 -3.86 -0.93 -3.34
C ALA A 113 -3.02 0.15 -4.05
N ILE A 114 -3.58 0.71 -5.11
CA ILE A 114 -2.99 1.82 -5.87
C ILE A 114 -3.76 3.07 -5.50
N ILE A 115 -3.07 4.05 -4.92
CA ILE A 115 -3.64 5.33 -4.53
C ILE A 115 -3.26 6.38 -5.57
N GLY A 116 -4.25 7.10 -6.08
CA GLY A 116 -4.12 8.18 -7.06
C GLY A 116 -4.52 7.83 -8.50
N ALA A 117 -4.96 6.59 -8.78
CA ALA A 117 -5.34 6.18 -10.13
C ALA A 117 -6.38 5.05 -10.16
N HIS A 118 -7.27 5.09 -11.15
CA HIS A 118 -8.02 3.93 -11.64
C HIS A 118 -7.27 3.23 -12.77
N ILE A 119 -6.92 1.95 -12.55
CA ILE A 119 -6.28 1.11 -13.57
C ILE A 119 -7.15 -0.10 -13.89
N SER A 120 -6.93 -0.70 -15.06
CA SER A 120 -7.79 -1.77 -15.57
C SER A 120 -7.37 -3.17 -15.12
N GLY A 121 -6.18 -3.31 -14.54
CA GLY A 121 -5.60 -4.58 -14.09
C GLY A 121 -4.09 -4.49 -13.89
N GLU A 122 -3.46 -5.57 -13.45
CA GLU A 122 -2.01 -5.61 -13.15
C GLU A 122 -1.11 -5.30 -14.35
N ASP A 123 -1.56 -5.63 -15.57
CA ASP A 123 -0.80 -5.41 -16.81
C ASP A 123 -0.97 -4.00 -17.40
N ASP A 124 -1.71 -3.11 -16.74
CA ASP A 124 -1.98 -1.76 -17.24
C ASP A 124 -0.73 -0.89 -17.18
N ALA A 125 -0.36 -0.26 -18.29
CA ALA A 125 0.82 0.61 -18.40
C ALA A 125 0.53 2.01 -17.82
N ALA A 126 0.12 2.06 -16.54
CA ALA A 126 -0.36 3.26 -15.88
C ALA A 126 0.75 4.13 -15.26
N PHE A 127 1.95 3.58 -15.05
CA PHE A 127 3.06 4.26 -14.38
C PHE A 127 4.29 4.35 -15.29
N ALA A 128 4.82 5.56 -15.46
CA ALA A 128 6.07 5.78 -16.18
C ALA A 128 7.31 5.59 -15.28
N THR A 129 7.13 5.72 -13.96
CA THR A 129 8.18 5.67 -12.94
C THR A 129 7.59 5.16 -11.63
N ALA A 130 8.35 4.37 -10.88
CA ALA A 130 8.01 3.95 -9.51
C ALA A 130 9.06 4.49 -8.53
N GLU A 131 8.60 5.03 -7.40
CA GLU A 131 9.42 5.37 -6.24
C GLU A 131 8.97 4.48 -5.09
N VAL A 132 9.91 3.74 -4.50
CA VAL A 132 9.64 2.82 -3.39
C VAL A 132 10.28 3.41 -2.14
N SER A 133 9.46 3.67 -1.12
CA SER A 133 9.94 3.98 0.22
C SER A 133 10.01 2.68 1.03
N ILE A 134 11.21 2.35 1.52
CA ILE A 134 11.42 1.22 2.43
C ILE A 134 11.54 1.81 3.83
N GLU A 135 10.52 1.58 4.65
CA GLU A 135 10.52 1.98 6.05
C GLU A 135 11.46 1.08 6.86
N ASP A 136 11.94 1.60 7.98
CA ASP A 136 12.95 0.94 8.83
C ASP A 136 14.19 0.46 8.07
N LEU A 137 14.56 1.15 6.99
CA LEU A 137 15.79 0.86 6.26
C LEU A 137 17.02 0.93 7.18
N TRP A 138 16.98 1.63 8.32
CA TRP A 138 18.03 1.65 9.34
C TRP A 138 18.19 0.33 10.10
N LEU A 139 17.13 -0.50 10.22
CA LEU A 139 17.22 -1.86 10.78
C LEU A 139 17.95 -2.80 9.82
N TRP A 140 17.75 -2.60 8.51
CA TRP A 140 18.46 -3.30 7.44
C TRP A 140 19.87 -2.76 7.23
N ALA A 141 20.00 -1.45 7.30
CA ALA A 141 21.24 -0.70 7.25
C ALA A 141 21.77 -0.49 8.66
N ALA A 142 21.95 -1.56 9.44
CA ALA A 142 22.94 -1.62 10.52
C ALA A 142 24.34 -1.42 9.90
N SER A 143 24.52 -0.23 9.35
CA SER A 143 25.44 0.09 8.28
C SER A 143 26.43 1.07 8.89
N PRO A 144 27.73 0.72 8.89
CA PRO A 144 28.78 1.58 9.43
C PRO A 144 29.03 2.82 8.57
N VAL A 145 28.13 3.15 7.62
CA VAL A 145 28.28 4.31 6.72
C VAL A 145 28.42 5.60 7.51
N PHE A 146 27.66 5.79 8.59
CA PHE A 146 27.69 7.05 9.34
C PHE A 146 28.32 6.87 10.71
N GLU A 147 29.43 7.58 10.93
CA GLU A 147 30.07 7.69 12.23
C GLU A 147 29.85 9.10 12.79
N ALA A 148 29.24 9.17 13.97
CA ALA A 148 29.08 10.42 14.71
C ALA A 148 30.17 10.51 15.79
N PHE A 149 30.95 11.59 15.75
CA PHE A 149 31.96 11.93 16.74
C PHE A 149 31.46 13.08 17.61
N LEU A 150 31.44 12.88 18.92
CA LEU A 150 31.22 13.94 19.90
C LEU A 150 32.58 14.37 20.44
N ASN A 151 32.89 15.66 20.33
CA ASN A 151 34.15 16.17 20.83
C ASN A 151 34.05 16.50 22.32
N THR A 152 35.20 16.38 23.00
CA THR A 152 35.32 16.76 24.40
C THR A 152 36.45 17.74 24.62
N SER A 153 36.21 18.69 25.52
CA SER A 153 37.22 19.60 26.03
C SER A 153 37.28 19.46 27.54
N LYS A 154 38.48 19.20 28.07
CA LYS A 154 38.73 18.96 29.51
C LYS A 154 37.85 17.85 30.11
N GLY A 155 37.60 16.78 29.35
CA GLY A 155 36.82 15.63 29.80
C GLY A 155 35.31 15.87 29.88
N LYS A 156 34.80 16.98 29.33
CA LYS A 156 33.37 17.24 29.17
C LYS A 156 33.05 17.43 27.70
N ILE A 157 31.86 17.03 27.28
CA ILE A 157 31.35 17.32 25.93
C ILE A 157 31.32 18.84 25.76
N ASP A 158 32.00 19.34 24.74
CA ASP A 158 32.15 20.78 24.49
C ASP A 158 31.09 21.35 23.54
N GLY A 159 30.19 20.48 23.06
CA GLY A 159 29.10 20.82 22.17
C GLY A 159 29.46 20.75 20.69
N SER A 160 30.74 20.52 20.34
CA SER A 160 31.13 20.28 18.96
C SER A 160 30.99 18.81 18.59
N TRP A 161 30.54 18.56 17.37
CA TRP A 161 30.33 17.22 16.82
C TRP A 161 30.76 17.17 15.36
N ALA A 162 31.09 15.98 14.87
CA ALA A 162 31.37 15.72 13.47
C ALA A 162 30.59 14.48 13.03
N LEU A 163 30.05 14.52 11.82
CA LEU A 163 29.45 13.37 11.15
C LEU A 163 30.33 13.03 9.95
N SER A 164 30.77 11.78 9.88
CA SER A 164 31.58 11.28 8.78
C SER A 164 30.83 10.17 8.08
N SER A 165 30.84 10.20 6.75
CA SER A 165 30.35 9.10 5.93
C SER A 165 31.51 8.27 5.39
N LYS A 166 31.55 6.96 5.62
CA LYS A 166 32.48 6.02 4.99
C LYS A 166 31.78 5.29 3.84
N PRO A 167 32.46 5.10 2.69
CA PRO A 167 31.99 4.14 1.69
C PRO A 167 31.87 2.77 2.36
N VAL A 168 30.73 2.12 2.18
CA VAL A 168 30.51 0.74 2.62
C VAL A 168 30.43 -0.13 1.38
N GLU A 169 31.05 -1.30 1.46
CA GLU A 169 31.05 -2.29 0.40
C GLU A 169 29.61 -2.70 0.07
N GLU A 170 29.31 -2.83 -1.22
CA GLU A 170 27.97 -3.20 -1.66
C GLU A 170 27.61 -4.58 -1.11
N GLN A 171 26.44 -4.68 -0.48
CA GLN A 171 25.94 -5.98 -0.05
C GLN A 171 25.12 -6.58 -1.19
N LEU A 172 25.51 -7.76 -1.64
CA LEU A 172 24.88 -8.47 -2.74
C LEU A 172 24.17 -9.72 -2.22
N VAL A 173 22.94 -9.96 -2.69
CA VAL A 173 22.22 -11.21 -2.47
C VAL A 173 21.53 -11.66 -3.74
N THR A 174 21.61 -12.95 -4.07
CA THR A 174 20.90 -13.53 -5.21
C THR A 174 19.68 -14.30 -4.72
N VAL A 175 18.51 -13.96 -5.25
CA VAL A 175 17.23 -14.67 -4.99
C VAL A 175 16.62 -15.05 -6.33
N ASP A 176 16.33 -16.34 -6.53
CA ASP A 176 15.74 -16.89 -7.77
C ASP A 176 16.45 -16.45 -9.07
N GLY A 177 17.78 -16.38 -9.03
CA GLY A 177 18.60 -15.98 -10.17
C GLY A 177 18.65 -14.49 -10.45
N THR A 178 17.99 -13.67 -9.63
CA THR A 178 18.05 -12.21 -9.66
C THR A 178 19.00 -11.71 -8.58
N GLU A 179 19.96 -10.86 -8.94
CA GLU A 179 20.89 -10.24 -7.99
C GLU A 179 20.31 -8.92 -7.47
N TYR A 180 20.31 -8.76 -6.15
CA TYR A 180 19.91 -7.57 -5.44
C TYR A 180 21.15 -6.97 -4.76
N SER A 181 21.42 -5.70 -5.03
CA SER A 181 22.53 -4.95 -4.45
C SER A 181 22.04 -3.84 -3.52
N LEU A 182 22.50 -3.81 -2.28
CA LEU A 182 22.40 -2.65 -1.40
C LEU A 182 23.66 -1.80 -1.56
N ALA A 183 23.55 -0.72 -2.34
CA ALA A 183 24.64 0.22 -2.59
C ALA A 183 24.34 1.59 -1.96
N HIS A 184 25.31 2.14 -1.23
CA HIS A 184 25.22 3.49 -0.69
C HIS A 184 25.80 4.49 -1.69
N THR A 185 24.96 5.11 -2.51
CA THR A 185 25.41 6.12 -3.48
C THR A 185 25.47 7.51 -2.82
N GLN A 186 26.66 8.07 -2.70
CA GLN A 186 26.87 9.44 -2.22
C GLN A 186 26.83 10.41 -3.41
N ILE A 187 25.80 11.25 -3.48
CA ILE A 187 25.68 12.29 -4.50
C ILE A 187 26.26 13.62 -4.00
N LEU A 188 26.71 14.46 -4.93
CA LEU A 188 27.25 15.78 -4.59
C LEU A 188 26.19 16.64 -3.91
N PRO A 189 26.52 17.34 -2.80
CA PRO A 189 25.61 18.29 -2.19
C PRO A 189 25.36 19.47 -3.14
N PHE A 190 24.18 20.07 -3.04
CA PHE A 190 23.83 21.26 -3.81
C PHE A 190 24.54 22.50 -3.24
N PHE A 191 25.59 22.99 -3.93
CA PHE A 191 26.45 24.09 -3.48
C PHE A 191 25.90 25.51 -3.73
N ALA A 192 24.61 25.78 -3.55
CA ALA A 192 24.07 27.13 -3.79
C ALA A 192 24.51 28.20 -2.77
N GLN A 193 25.13 27.81 -1.65
CA GLN A 193 25.51 28.75 -0.59
C GLN A 193 27.03 29.03 -0.44
N CYS A 194 27.89 28.49 -1.31
CA CYS A 194 29.33 28.83 -1.31
C CYS A 194 29.70 29.98 -2.28
N LYS A 195 28.77 30.90 -2.56
CA LYS A 195 29.08 32.21 -3.15
C LYS A 195 28.86 33.32 -2.13
N SER A 196 29.78 33.40 -1.17
CA SER A 196 29.94 34.58 -0.31
C SER A 196 31.41 34.74 0.04
N GLY A 197 32.08 35.64 -0.69
CA GLY A 197 33.26 36.38 -0.23
C GLY A 197 34.62 35.70 -0.37
N SER A 198 35.29 35.94 -1.49
CA SER A 198 36.75 36.19 -1.51
C SER A 198 37.00 37.67 -1.22
#